data_AF-A0AAD8FXP7-F1
#
_entry.id   AF-A0AAD8FXP7-F1
#
_cell.length_a   1.000
_cell.length_b   1.000
_cell.length_c   1.000
_cell.angle_alpha   90.00
_cell.angle_beta   90.00
_cell.angle_gamma   90.00
#
_symmetry.space_group_name_H-M   'P 1'
#
loop_
_entity.id
_entity.type
_entity.pdbx_description
1 polymer ?
#
loop_
_entity_poly.entity_id
_entity_poly.type
_entity_poly.pdbx_seq_one_letter_code
_entity_poly.pdbx_strand_id
1 'polypeptide(L)'
;MKEIQFCLEAKTKKCRLGAQRERELAAALKTLQDQKQELKRALKTERQQRAKLRAECLQLQVNLQTVNARERKREEQRRQDWKTLLKKVGEALKNQNKSAQSLDPVEAVQTLGTASCEKQKSSREESRPSSSSSPCADSEVSHTTSLEEPMHQEPQSQLANRQRSSQSPGSTEDRTITHCEDNEPLLTEYIKHLQIVQQRIKGLQSVQFQNNVEDFLGVEVSKEK
;
A
#
# COMPACT_ATOMS: atom_id res chain seq x y z
N MET A 1 7.63 17.01 -88.75
CA MET A 1 8.10 17.94 -87.70
C MET A 1 7.31 17.85 -86.39
N LYS A 2 5.97 17.94 -86.39
CA LYS A 2 5.15 17.89 -85.15
C LYS A 2 5.31 16.59 -84.33
N GLU A 3 5.41 15.45 -85.00
CA GLU A 3 5.58 14.15 -84.33
C GLU A 3 6.91 14.01 -83.58
N ILE A 4 7.99 14.56 -84.14
CA ILE A 4 9.32 14.56 -83.52
C ILE A 4 9.29 15.39 -82.23
N GLN A 5 8.66 16.58 -82.30
CA GLN A 5 8.49 17.44 -81.13
C GLN A 5 7.67 16.75 -80.03
N PHE A 6 6.55 16.13 -80.38
CA PHE A 6 5.73 15.37 -79.42
C PHE A 6 6.51 14.24 -78.74
N CYS A 7 7.31 13.48 -79.51
CA CYS A 7 8.13 12.40 -78.96
C CYS A 7 9.23 12.91 -78.01
N LEU A 8 9.87 14.04 -78.34
CA LEU A 8 10.88 14.67 -77.48
C LEU A 8 10.27 15.20 -76.18
N GLU A 9 9.11 15.83 -76.25
CA GLU A 9 8.38 16.31 -75.07
C GLU A 9 7.97 15.15 -74.15
N ALA A 10 7.45 14.05 -74.70
CA ALA A 10 7.08 12.86 -73.95
C ALA A 10 8.30 12.22 -73.25
N LYS A 11 9.44 12.08 -73.95
CA LYS A 11 10.69 11.56 -73.36
C LYS A 11 11.21 12.48 -72.26
N THR A 12 11.19 13.79 -72.48
CA THR A 12 11.64 14.79 -71.48
C THR A 12 10.76 14.77 -70.24
N LYS A 13 9.43 14.62 -70.39
CA LYS A 13 8.50 14.48 -69.27
C LYS A 13 8.75 13.18 -68.50
N LYS A 14 8.98 12.06 -69.20
CA LYS A 14 9.31 10.77 -68.57
C LYS A 14 10.62 10.85 -67.77
N CYS A 15 11.67 11.45 -68.32
CA CYS A 15 12.93 11.65 -67.60
C CYS A 15 12.76 12.53 -66.35
N ARG A 16 11.98 13.63 -66.46
CA ARG A 16 11.69 14.50 -65.30
C ARG A 16 10.93 13.77 -64.19
N LEU A 17 9.93 12.96 -64.55
CA LEU A 17 9.17 12.16 -63.57
C LEU A 17 10.06 11.08 -62.92
N GLY A 18 10.97 10.46 -63.68
CA GLY A 18 11.94 9.51 -63.13
C GLY A 18 12.85 10.18 -62.10
N ALA A 19 13.47 11.31 -62.47
CA ALA A 19 14.34 12.07 -61.57
C ALA A 19 13.60 12.59 -60.32
N GLN A 20 12.32 12.97 -60.45
CA GLN A 20 11.51 13.37 -59.31
C GLN A 20 11.29 12.20 -58.34
N ARG A 21 10.91 11.03 -58.85
CA ARG A 21 10.72 9.82 -58.02
C ARG A 21 12.00 9.40 -57.31
N GLU A 22 13.14 9.48 -57.98
CA GLU A 22 14.44 9.18 -57.37
C GLU A 22 14.76 10.13 -56.20
N ARG A 23 14.46 11.43 -56.35
CA ARG A 23 14.62 12.40 -55.25
C ARG A 23 13.66 12.12 -54.09
N GLU A 24 12.41 11.78 -54.38
CA GLU A 24 11.41 11.42 -53.37
C GLU A 24 11.85 10.17 -52.59
N LEU A 25 12.33 9.14 -53.29
CA LEU A 25 12.88 7.93 -52.67
C LEU A 25 14.13 8.22 -51.83
N ALA A 26 15.06 9.05 -52.33
CA ALA A 26 16.24 9.45 -51.57
C ALA A 26 15.87 10.23 -50.30
N ALA A 27 14.88 11.12 -50.37
CA ALA A 27 14.38 11.88 -49.22
C ALA A 27 13.69 10.95 -48.19
N ALA A 28 12.91 9.97 -48.66
CA ALA A 28 12.27 8.98 -47.81
C ALA A 28 13.32 8.09 -47.10
N LEU A 29 14.34 7.62 -47.82
CA LEU A 29 15.44 6.84 -47.25
C LEU A 29 16.22 7.62 -46.19
N LYS A 30 16.50 8.90 -46.44
CA LYS A 30 17.15 9.78 -45.46
C LYS A 30 16.30 9.92 -44.19
N THR A 31 15.00 10.16 -44.35
CA THR A 31 14.06 10.27 -43.23
C THR A 31 14.03 8.99 -42.38
N LEU A 32 13.98 7.82 -43.02
CA LEU A 32 14.02 6.53 -42.34
C LEU A 32 15.34 6.31 -41.59
N GLN A 33 16.46 6.75 -42.17
CA GLN A 33 17.77 6.67 -41.52
C GLN A 33 17.84 7.57 -40.29
N ASP A 34 17.31 8.79 -40.37
CA ASP A 34 17.25 9.73 -39.25
C ASP A 34 16.34 9.20 -38.13
N GLN A 35 15.16 8.68 -38.47
CA GLN A 35 14.26 8.01 -37.52
C GLN A 35 14.92 6.82 -36.83
N LYS A 36 15.66 6.00 -37.57
CA LYS A 36 16.42 4.86 -37.00
C LYS A 36 17.48 5.34 -36.00
N GLN A 37 18.15 6.44 -36.27
CA GLN A 37 19.12 7.01 -35.33
C GLN A 37 18.43 7.55 -34.08
N GLU A 38 17.30 8.22 -34.25
CA GLU A 38 16.54 8.77 -33.12
C GLU A 38 16.00 7.67 -32.21
N LEU A 39 15.41 6.62 -32.79
CA LEU A 39 14.97 5.44 -32.03
C LEU A 39 16.12 4.76 -31.27
N LYS A 40 17.33 4.72 -31.84
CA LYS A 40 18.51 4.20 -31.13
C LYS A 40 18.88 5.05 -29.92
N ARG A 41 18.79 6.39 -30.03
CA ARG A 41 19.04 7.30 -28.90
C ARG A 41 17.96 7.13 -27.82
N ALA A 42 16.69 7.12 -28.22
CA ALA A 42 15.57 6.91 -27.32
C ALA A 42 15.66 5.55 -26.59
N LEU A 43 16.02 4.48 -27.29
CA LEU A 43 16.20 3.16 -26.65
C LEU A 43 17.38 3.17 -25.66
N LYS A 44 18.45 3.91 -25.94
CA LYS A 44 19.59 4.03 -25.02
C LYS A 44 19.20 4.77 -23.75
N THR A 45 18.47 5.88 -23.85
CA THR A 45 18.01 6.65 -22.69
C THR A 45 17.00 5.85 -21.86
N GLU A 46 16.08 5.14 -22.52
CA GLU A 46 15.11 4.27 -21.87
C GLU A 46 15.80 3.16 -21.05
N ARG A 47 16.81 2.49 -21.63
CA ARG A 47 17.61 1.48 -20.93
C ARG A 47 18.32 2.05 -19.70
N GLN A 48 18.87 3.27 -19.81
CA GLN A 48 19.51 3.95 -18.69
C GLN A 48 18.50 4.29 -17.58
N GLN A 49 17.31 4.78 -17.94
CA GLN A 49 16.24 5.06 -16.99
C GLN A 49 15.77 3.78 -16.30
N ARG A 50 15.58 2.68 -17.03
CA ARG A 50 15.27 1.37 -16.43
C ARG A 50 16.36 0.89 -15.48
N ALA A 51 17.63 1.07 -15.82
CA ALA A 51 18.74 0.70 -14.94
C ALA A 51 18.72 1.52 -13.65
N LYS A 52 18.46 2.83 -13.75
CA LYS A 52 18.32 3.71 -12.58
C LYS A 52 17.15 3.29 -11.68
N LEU A 53 15.98 3.05 -12.26
CA LEU A 53 14.80 2.58 -11.51
C LEU A 53 15.04 1.25 -10.82
N ARG A 54 15.72 0.30 -11.47
CA ARG A 54 16.10 -0.98 -10.81
C ARG A 54 17.00 -0.74 -9.61
N ALA A 55 17.99 0.15 -9.72
CA ALA A 55 18.86 0.50 -8.60
C ALA A 55 18.07 1.13 -7.45
N GLU A 56 17.14 2.04 -7.75
CA GLU A 56 16.25 2.66 -6.75
C GLU A 56 15.35 1.61 -6.06
N CYS A 57 14.75 0.67 -6.82
CA CYS A 57 13.96 -0.42 -6.25
C CYS A 57 14.77 -1.31 -5.30
N LEU A 58 16.00 -1.68 -5.70
CA LEU A 58 16.89 -2.46 -4.85
C LEU A 58 17.27 -1.69 -3.58
N GLN A 59 17.53 -0.39 -3.69
CA GLN A 59 17.84 0.45 -2.54
C GLN A 59 16.65 0.52 -1.56
N LEU A 60 15.43 0.70 -2.08
CA LEU A 60 14.22 0.71 -1.27
C LEU A 60 13.98 -0.64 -0.58
N GLN A 61 14.27 -1.75 -1.25
CA GLN A 61 14.18 -3.09 -0.67
C GLN A 61 15.14 -3.26 0.52
N VAL A 62 16.40 -2.82 0.37
CA VAL A 62 17.39 -2.85 1.45
C VAL A 62 16.98 -1.94 2.60
N ASN A 63 16.47 -0.75 2.31
CA ASN A 63 15.99 0.18 3.32
C ASN A 63 14.81 -0.42 4.12
N LEU A 64 13.85 -1.03 3.44
CA LEU A 64 12.71 -1.70 4.08
C LEU A 64 13.17 -2.84 4.98
N GLN A 65 14.10 -3.69 4.51
CA GLN A 65 14.69 -4.74 5.33
C GLN A 65 15.38 -4.19 6.58
N THR A 66 16.09 -3.07 6.45
CA THR A 66 16.77 -2.39 7.54
C THR A 66 15.78 -1.86 8.57
N VAL A 67 14.71 -1.19 8.14
CA VAL A 67 13.65 -0.69 9.02
C VAL A 67 12.97 -1.85 9.75
N ASN A 68 12.60 -2.91 9.03
CA ASN A 68 12.00 -4.10 9.63
C ASN A 68 12.92 -4.79 10.64
N ALA A 69 14.23 -4.83 10.40
CA ALA A 69 15.19 -5.35 11.36
C ALA A 69 15.26 -4.48 12.63
N ARG A 70 15.22 -3.14 12.48
CA ARG A 70 15.21 -2.21 13.62
C ARG A 70 13.91 -2.31 14.42
N GLU A 71 12.76 -2.41 13.76
CA GLU A 71 11.47 -2.59 14.42
C GLU A 71 11.43 -3.92 15.20
N ARG A 72 11.90 -5.01 14.61
CA ARG A 72 12.01 -6.31 15.32
C ARG A 72 12.86 -6.21 16.59
N LYS A 73 13.98 -5.47 16.55
CA LYS A 73 14.81 -5.24 17.75
C LYS A 73 14.07 -4.44 18.82
N ARG A 74 13.37 -3.36 18.42
CA ARG A 74 12.57 -2.55 19.37
C ARG A 74 11.42 -3.34 19.97
N GLU A 75 10.75 -4.15 19.17
CA GLU A 75 9.68 -5.02 19.63
C GLU A 75 10.19 -6.09 20.61
N GLU A 76 11.33 -6.71 20.31
CA GLU A 76 11.95 -7.64 21.25
C GLU A 76 12.34 -6.95 22.56
N GLN A 77 12.87 -5.73 22.51
CA GLN A 77 13.16 -4.94 23.71
C GLN A 77 11.90 -4.71 24.54
N ARG A 78 10.79 -4.27 23.93
CA ARG A 78 9.50 -4.11 24.64
C ARG A 78 9.03 -5.40 25.30
N ARG A 79 9.22 -6.54 24.64
CA ARG A 79 8.89 -7.85 25.22
C ARG A 79 9.75 -8.18 26.44
N GLN A 80 11.03 -7.86 26.41
CA GLN A 80 11.93 -8.05 27.56
C GLN A 80 11.59 -7.11 28.72
N ASP A 81 11.27 -5.86 28.42
CA ASP A 81 10.82 -4.88 29.41
C ASP A 81 9.51 -5.33 30.07
N TRP A 82 8.56 -5.80 29.28
CA TRP A 82 7.28 -6.34 29.77
C TRP A 82 7.46 -7.56 30.67
N LYS A 83 8.32 -8.52 30.27
CA LYS A 83 8.67 -9.68 31.12
C LYS A 83 9.27 -9.23 32.46
N THR A 84 10.15 -8.23 32.42
CA THR A 84 10.78 -7.68 33.63
C THR A 84 9.75 -7.03 34.55
N LEU A 85 8.79 -6.28 33.99
CA LEU A 85 7.71 -5.66 34.75
C LEU A 85 6.82 -6.72 35.41
N LEU A 86 6.38 -7.73 34.66
CA LEU A 86 5.56 -8.82 35.19
C LEU A 86 6.27 -9.57 36.32
N LYS A 87 7.58 -9.81 36.19
CA LYS A 87 8.38 -10.41 37.26
C LYS A 87 8.36 -9.55 38.53
N LYS A 88 8.58 -8.24 38.41
CA LYS A 88 8.54 -7.30 39.55
C LYS A 88 7.16 -7.25 40.21
N VAL A 89 6.09 -7.20 39.42
CA VAL A 89 4.71 -7.22 39.95
C VAL A 89 4.44 -8.53 40.70
N GLY A 90 4.85 -9.67 40.13
CA GLY A 90 4.72 -10.97 40.79
C GLY A 90 5.50 -11.06 42.10
N GLU A 91 6.71 -10.49 42.16
CA GLU A 91 7.51 -10.40 43.41
C GLU A 91 6.85 -9.48 44.44
N ALA A 92 6.34 -8.32 44.03
CA ALA A 92 5.63 -7.40 44.92
C ALA A 92 4.38 -8.04 45.54
N LEU A 93 3.58 -8.75 44.72
CA LEU A 93 2.40 -9.49 45.20
C LEU A 93 2.77 -10.61 46.19
N LYS A 94 3.85 -11.36 45.92
CA LYS A 94 4.34 -12.38 46.85
C LYS A 94 4.79 -11.77 48.19
N ASN A 95 5.45 -10.62 48.14
CA ASN A 95 5.90 -9.92 49.35
C ASN A 95 4.71 -9.38 50.15
N GLN A 96 3.70 -8.79 49.48
CA GLN A 96 2.47 -8.32 50.12
C GLN A 96 1.71 -9.47 50.82
N ASN A 97 1.60 -10.64 50.18
CA ASN A 97 0.97 -11.81 50.79
C ASN A 97 1.74 -12.32 52.02
N LYS A 98 3.08 -12.33 51.99
CA LYS A 98 3.90 -12.71 53.14
C LYS A 98 3.71 -11.76 54.32
N SER A 99 3.65 -10.44 54.07
CA SER A 99 3.37 -9.46 55.14
C SER A 99 1.96 -9.59 55.70
N ALA A 100 0.96 -9.93 54.87
CA ALA A 100 -0.41 -10.13 55.34
C ALA A 100 -0.57 -11.40 56.20
N GLN A 101 0.23 -12.44 55.97
CA GLN A 101 0.21 -13.68 56.75
C GLN A 101 0.93 -13.57 58.11
N SER A 102 1.73 -12.53 58.35
CA SER A 102 2.40 -12.33 59.64
C SER A 102 1.60 -11.48 60.64
N LEU A 103 0.37 -11.09 60.30
CA LEU A 103 -0.53 -10.38 61.20
C LEU A 103 -1.36 -11.42 61.97
N ASP A 104 -1.22 -11.38 63.30
CA ASP A 104 -1.93 -12.24 64.24
C ASP A 104 -3.45 -11.99 64.12
N PRO A 105 -4.30 -13.01 63.93
CA PRO A 105 -5.75 -12.84 63.69
C PRO A 105 -6.51 -12.11 64.82
N VAL A 106 -5.88 -11.83 65.96
CA VAL A 106 -6.51 -11.15 67.11
C VAL A 106 -6.47 -9.62 67.01
N GLU A 107 -5.55 -9.00 66.25
CA GLU A 107 -5.49 -7.52 66.11
C GLU A 107 -6.27 -6.96 64.89
N ALA A 108 -6.68 -7.81 63.94
CA ALA A 108 -7.34 -7.36 62.70
C ALA A 108 -8.79 -6.85 62.88
N VAL A 109 -9.41 -7.04 64.06
CA VAL A 109 -10.78 -6.60 64.33
C VAL A 109 -10.85 -5.13 64.82
N GLN A 110 -9.73 -4.52 65.24
CA GLN A 110 -9.74 -3.16 65.79
C GLN A 110 -9.40 -2.03 64.79
N THR A 111 -8.96 -2.34 63.57
CA THR A 111 -8.50 -1.31 62.60
C THR A 111 -9.50 -1.01 61.46
N LEU A 112 -10.69 -1.63 61.43
CA LEU A 112 -11.74 -1.38 60.44
C LEU A 112 -12.63 -0.15 60.76
N GLY A 113 -12.20 0.72 61.69
CA GLY A 113 -13.03 1.79 62.27
C GLY A 113 -12.64 3.24 62.00
N THR A 114 -11.53 3.57 61.32
CA THR A 114 -11.15 4.98 61.08
C THR A 114 -10.37 5.20 59.78
N ALA A 115 -11.08 5.32 58.66
CA ALA A 115 -10.60 6.09 57.50
C ALA A 115 -11.79 6.81 56.87
N SER A 116 -12.37 7.71 57.66
CA SER A 116 -13.35 8.72 57.27
C SER A 116 -12.65 9.85 56.52
N CYS A 117 -13.21 10.23 55.37
CA CYS A 117 -13.08 11.51 54.67
C CYS A 117 -12.39 12.64 55.46
N GLU A 118 -11.23 13.11 54.99
CA GLU A 118 -10.79 14.47 55.29
C GLU A 118 -10.36 15.22 54.03
N LYS A 119 -11.00 16.39 53.91
CA LYS A 119 -10.95 17.37 52.82
C LYS A 119 -9.56 18.00 52.72
N GLN A 120 -8.99 18.08 51.51
CA GLN A 120 -8.08 19.16 51.14
C GLN A 120 -8.81 20.16 50.24
N LYS A 121 -9.26 21.26 50.83
CA LYS A 121 -9.55 22.53 50.16
C LYS A 121 -8.25 23.35 50.13
N SER A 122 -7.82 23.80 48.96
CA SER A 122 -6.90 24.95 48.83
C SER A 122 -7.28 25.77 47.60
N SER A 123 -7.91 26.92 47.90
CA SER A 123 -8.03 28.18 47.15
C SER A 123 -7.89 28.19 45.62
N ARG A 124 -9.02 28.46 44.96
CA ARG A 124 -9.13 28.99 43.60
C ARG A 124 -9.58 30.45 43.69
N GLU A 125 -8.71 31.39 43.33
CA GLU A 125 -9.09 32.78 43.06
C GLU A 125 -9.72 32.89 41.67
N GLU A 126 -11.00 33.27 41.69
CA GLU A 126 -11.61 34.36 40.92
C GLU A 126 -11.17 34.63 39.47
N SER A 127 -12.05 34.29 38.52
CA SER A 127 -12.55 35.19 37.47
C SER A 127 -13.71 34.52 36.70
N ARG A 128 -14.88 35.16 36.71
CA ARG A 128 -16.09 34.85 35.90
C ARG A 128 -16.19 35.88 34.76
N PRO A 129 -16.90 35.59 33.64
CA PRO A 129 -18.36 35.85 33.54
C PRO A 129 -19.14 34.64 32.99
N SER A 130 -20.29 34.22 33.56
CA SER A 130 -21.68 34.50 33.13
C SER A 130 -21.94 34.22 31.63
N SER A 131 -22.89 33.36 31.22
CA SER A 131 -24.34 33.54 31.42
C SER A 131 -25.17 32.31 30.98
N SER A 132 -26.26 32.04 31.74
CA SER A 132 -27.61 31.53 31.35
C SER A 132 -27.77 30.30 30.43
N SER A 133 -28.70 29.35 30.54
CA SER A 133 -29.81 28.96 31.43
C SER A 133 -30.47 27.71 30.80
N SER A 134 -31.02 26.80 31.62
CA SER A 134 -31.80 25.56 31.33
C SER A 134 -33.04 25.71 30.40
N PRO A 135 -33.89 24.69 30.05
CA PRO A 135 -33.87 23.21 30.27
C PRO A 135 -34.37 22.34 29.06
N CYS A 136 -34.58 21.02 29.32
CA CYS A 136 -35.11 19.89 28.52
C CYS A 136 -36.19 20.12 27.44
N ALA A 137 -36.19 19.25 26.42
CA ALA A 137 -37.41 18.71 25.77
C ALA A 137 -37.13 17.38 25.03
N ASP A 138 -38.04 16.43 25.20
CA ASP A 138 -38.04 15.05 24.69
C ASP A 138 -38.30 14.93 23.18
N SER A 139 -37.79 13.87 22.55
CA SER A 139 -38.47 13.18 21.45
C SER A 139 -37.90 11.78 21.24
N GLU A 140 -38.71 10.81 21.65
CA GLU A 140 -38.69 9.42 21.22
C GLU A 140 -38.94 9.34 19.70
N VAL A 141 -38.41 8.31 19.03
CA VAL A 141 -39.16 7.45 18.11
C VAL A 141 -38.30 6.25 17.71
N SER A 142 -38.78 5.09 18.14
CA SER A 142 -38.39 3.75 17.73
C SER A 142 -38.64 3.51 16.24
N HIS A 143 -37.73 2.80 15.56
CA HIS A 143 -38.13 1.81 14.53
C HIS A 143 -37.16 0.64 14.51
N THR A 144 -37.67 -0.49 14.99
CA THR A 144 -37.21 -1.85 14.76
C THR A 144 -37.45 -2.25 13.29
N THR A 145 -36.47 -2.85 12.63
CA THR A 145 -36.73 -3.88 11.60
C THR A 145 -35.74 -5.02 11.76
N SER A 146 -36.31 -6.22 11.80
CA SER A 146 -35.71 -7.54 11.95
C SER A 146 -35.79 -8.27 10.60
N LEU A 147 -35.08 -9.40 10.49
CA LEU A 147 -35.02 -10.37 9.38
C LEU A 147 -34.16 -9.92 8.17
N GLU A 148 -33.22 -10.69 7.62
CA GLU A 148 -33.01 -12.14 7.54
C GLU A 148 -31.52 -12.53 7.59
N GLU A 149 -31.27 -13.68 8.22
CA GLU A 149 -30.05 -14.46 8.15
C GLU A 149 -30.08 -15.36 6.90
N PRO A 150 -28.99 -15.48 6.13
CA PRO A 150 -28.74 -16.70 5.37
C PRO A 150 -27.57 -17.47 5.98
N MET A 151 -27.90 -18.65 6.50
CA MET A 151 -26.99 -19.74 6.78
C MET A 151 -26.23 -20.18 5.51
N HIS A 152 -25.07 -20.81 5.76
CA HIS A 152 -24.36 -21.77 4.90
C HIS A 152 -23.61 -21.22 3.68
N GLN A 153 -22.27 -21.31 3.71
CA GLN A 153 -21.51 -22.46 3.21
C GLN A 153 -20.01 -22.13 3.28
N GLU A 154 -19.28 -22.81 4.17
CA GLU A 154 -17.84 -23.04 3.98
C GLU A 154 -17.65 -23.94 2.75
N PRO A 155 -16.66 -23.65 1.90
CA PRO A 155 -15.97 -24.69 1.17
C PRO A 155 -14.70 -25.05 1.94
N GLN A 156 -14.78 -26.13 2.73
CA GLN A 156 -13.63 -26.99 2.96
C GLN A 156 -13.03 -27.37 1.61
N SER A 157 -11.78 -26.98 1.37
CA SER A 157 -10.89 -27.76 0.51
C SER A 157 -9.56 -27.96 1.23
N GLN A 158 -9.50 -29.10 1.90
CA GLN A 158 -8.25 -29.76 2.21
C GLN A 158 -7.55 -30.08 0.90
N LEU A 159 -6.29 -29.71 0.75
CA LEU A 159 -5.31 -30.51 0.04
C LEU A 159 -3.94 -30.25 0.68
N ALA A 160 -3.69 -31.02 1.73
CA ALA A 160 -2.34 -31.39 2.06
C ALA A 160 -1.76 -32.16 0.89
N ASN A 161 -0.68 -31.67 0.28
CA ASN A 161 0.32 -32.59 -0.25
C ASN A 161 1.71 -32.02 0.00
N ARG A 162 2.28 -32.49 1.12
CA ARG A 162 3.73 -32.52 1.31
C ARG A 162 4.30 -33.46 0.25
N GLN A 163 5.17 -32.96 -0.62
CA GLN A 163 6.37 -33.71 -0.97
C GLN A 163 7.57 -32.78 -0.94
N ARG A 164 8.46 -33.08 0.02
CA ARG A 164 9.85 -32.66 0.01
C ARG A 164 10.55 -33.51 -1.04
N SER A 165 11.24 -32.89 -1.97
CA SER A 165 12.40 -33.49 -2.64
C SER A 165 13.46 -32.42 -2.80
N SER A 166 14.39 -32.41 -1.85
CA SER A 166 15.70 -31.81 -1.98
C SER A 166 16.54 -32.63 -2.96
N GLN A 167 17.11 -32.01 -3.99
CA GLN A 167 18.42 -32.37 -4.57
C GLN A 167 18.83 -31.37 -5.66
N SER A 168 19.92 -30.66 -5.41
CA SER A 168 20.93 -30.29 -6.43
C SER A 168 22.15 -31.21 -6.17
N PRO A 169 23.13 -31.43 -7.07
CA PRO A 169 23.52 -30.61 -8.24
C PRO A 169 23.90 -31.39 -9.53
N GLY A 170 24.03 -30.69 -10.67
CA GLY A 170 25.01 -31.04 -11.71
C GLY A 170 24.50 -31.36 -13.13
N SER A 171 25.22 -30.78 -14.09
CA SER A 171 25.51 -31.28 -15.45
C SER A 171 24.55 -31.00 -16.62
N THR A 172 25.08 -30.16 -17.52
CA THR A 172 25.08 -30.21 -19.01
C THR A 172 23.76 -30.17 -19.79
N GLU A 173 23.65 -29.08 -20.56
CA GLU A 173 23.09 -28.93 -21.90
C GLU A 173 22.36 -30.14 -22.50
N ASP A 174 21.05 -30.01 -22.68
CA ASP A 174 20.44 -30.25 -23.99
C ASP A 174 19.06 -29.55 -24.11
N ARG A 175 18.86 -28.90 -25.25
CA ARG A 175 17.60 -28.24 -25.62
C ARG A 175 16.57 -29.29 -26.02
N THR A 176 15.45 -29.34 -25.31
CA THR A 176 14.19 -29.82 -25.88
C THR A 176 13.11 -28.75 -25.69
N ILE A 177 12.67 -28.20 -26.82
CA ILE A 177 11.54 -27.29 -26.93
C ILE A 177 10.29 -28.15 -26.72
N THR A 178 9.82 -28.26 -25.48
CA THR A 178 8.47 -28.75 -25.21
C THR A 178 7.48 -27.64 -25.53
N HIS A 179 6.63 -27.93 -26.51
CA HIS A 179 5.42 -27.21 -26.89
C HIS A 179 4.72 -26.53 -25.70
N CYS A 180 4.54 -25.22 -25.82
CA CYS A 180 3.71 -24.42 -24.92
C CYS A 180 2.25 -24.63 -25.31
N GLU A 181 1.63 -25.67 -24.75
CA GLU A 181 0.18 -25.84 -24.80
C GLU A 181 -0.44 -25.16 -23.57
N ASP A 182 -1.40 -24.27 -23.85
CA ASP A 182 -2.49 -23.83 -23.00
C ASP A 182 -2.19 -23.00 -21.73
N ASN A 183 -1.76 -21.76 -21.92
CA ASN A 183 -1.86 -20.69 -20.90
C ASN A 183 -2.91 -19.60 -21.24
N GLU A 184 -3.72 -19.79 -22.28
CA GLU A 184 -4.80 -18.85 -22.65
C GLU A 184 -5.92 -18.68 -21.59
N PRO A 185 -6.38 -19.75 -20.88
CA PRO A 185 -7.45 -19.56 -19.90
C PRO A 185 -6.98 -18.68 -18.73
N LEU A 186 -5.73 -18.86 -18.29
CA LEU A 186 -5.13 -18.15 -17.17
C LEU A 186 -4.90 -16.66 -17.47
N LEU A 187 -4.50 -16.32 -18.70
CA LEU A 187 -4.29 -14.93 -19.09
C LEU A 187 -5.62 -14.17 -19.14
N THR A 188 -6.67 -14.81 -19.65
CA THR A 188 -8.00 -14.21 -19.75
C THR A 188 -8.63 -13.98 -18.37
N GLU A 189 -8.46 -14.93 -17.45
CA GLU A 189 -8.89 -14.77 -16.06
C GLU A 189 -8.09 -13.68 -15.33
N TYR A 190 -6.78 -13.61 -15.58
CA TYR A 190 -5.93 -12.58 -14.98
C TYR A 190 -6.30 -11.17 -15.47
N ILE A 191 -6.60 -11.00 -16.77
CA ILE A 191 -7.07 -9.72 -17.31
C ILE A 191 -8.41 -9.31 -16.70
N LYS A 192 -9.36 -10.26 -16.57
CA LYS A 192 -10.65 -10.00 -15.91
C LYS A 192 -10.46 -9.60 -14.44
N HIS A 193 -9.56 -10.27 -13.72
CA HIS A 193 -9.22 -9.94 -12.34
C HIS A 193 -8.67 -8.50 -12.23
N LEU A 194 -7.74 -8.12 -13.10
CA LEU A 194 -7.17 -6.77 -13.11
C LEU A 194 -8.23 -5.69 -13.42
N GLN A 195 -9.17 -5.97 -14.32
CA GLN A 195 -10.27 -5.05 -14.63
C GLN A 195 -11.22 -4.86 -13.44
N ILE A 196 -11.53 -5.92 -12.70
CA ILE A 196 -12.36 -5.86 -11.48
C ILE A 196 -11.65 -5.04 -10.40
N VAL A 197 -10.35 -5.26 -10.18
CA VAL A 197 -9.54 -4.49 -9.23
C VAL A 197 -9.54 -3.01 -9.61
N GLN A 198 -9.36 -2.69 -10.89
CA GLN A 198 -9.37 -1.30 -11.37
C GLN A 198 -10.74 -0.62 -11.20
N GLN A 199 -11.85 -1.34 -11.44
CA GLN A 199 -13.20 -0.81 -11.18
C GLN A 199 -13.44 -0.54 -9.70
N ARG A 200 -12.99 -1.44 -8.81
CA ARG A 200 -13.09 -1.23 -7.36
C ARG A 200 -12.31 0.00 -6.90
N ILE A 201 -11.09 0.19 -7.41
CA ILE A 201 -10.27 1.36 -7.10
C ILE A 201 -10.95 2.65 -7.60
N LYS A 202 -11.48 2.65 -8.83
CA LYS A 202 -12.19 3.81 -9.37
C LYS A 202 -13.48 4.14 -8.61
N GLY A 203 -14.21 3.12 -8.15
CA GLY A 203 -15.40 3.29 -7.29
C GLY A 203 -15.07 3.87 -5.92
N LEU A 204 -13.93 3.51 -5.33
CA LEU A 204 -13.46 4.08 -4.06
C LEU A 204 -12.97 5.54 -4.22
N GLN A 205 -12.39 5.88 -5.37
CA GLN A 205 -12.00 7.26 -5.69
C GLN A 205 -13.19 8.21 -5.89
N SER A 206 -14.38 7.71 -6.21
CA SER A 206 -15.56 8.55 -6.44
C SER A 206 -16.46 8.75 -5.21
N VAL A 207 -16.24 8.03 -4.09
CA VAL A 207 -17.14 8.11 -2.92
C VAL A 207 -16.47 8.66 -1.66
N GLN A 208 -15.15 8.57 -1.46
CA GLN A 208 -14.53 9.06 -0.21
C GLN A 208 -13.06 9.49 -0.34
N PHE A 209 -12.75 10.45 -1.21
CA PHE A 209 -11.43 11.09 -1.22
C PHE A 209 -11.44 12.62 -1.27
N GLN A 210 -12.61 13.24 -1.10
CA GLN A 210 -12.73 14.70 -1.00
C GLN A 210 -13.23 15.20 0.37
N ASN A 211 -13.64 14.32 1.27
CA ASN A 211 -13.94 14.67 2.66
C ASN A 211 -13.02 13.84 3.56
N ASN A 212 -12.31 14.50 4.48
CA ASN A 212 -11.55 13.93 5.62
C ASN A 212 -10.03 13.76 5.49
N VAL A 213 -9.32 14.70 4.87
CA VAL A 213 -7.93 14.96 5.30
C VAL A 213 -7.89 16.05 6.38
N GLU A 214 -8.84 16.98 6.37
CA GLU A 214 -8.93 18.06 7.37
C GLU A 214 -9.46 17.55 8.72
N ASP A 215 -10.48 16.69 8.73
CA ASP A 215 -11.07 16.15 9.97
C ASP A 215 -10.18 15.16 10.73
N PHE A 216 -9.20 14.53 10.07
CA PHE A 216 -8.36 13.49 10.70
C PHE A 216 -7.06 14.03 11.30
N LEU A 217 -6.60 15.21 10.87
CA LEU A 217 -5.30 15.75 11.29
C LEU A 217 -5.38 16.96 12.21
N GLY A 218 -6.55 17.59 12.38
CA GLY A 218 -6.73 18.63 13.41
C GLY A 218 -5.71 19.77 13.36
N VAL A 219 -5.15 20.06 12.18
CA VAL A 219 -4.19 21.15 12.01
C VAL A 219 -4.97 22.39 11.58
N GLU A 220 -5.36 23.22 12.54
CA GLU A 220 -5.73 24.61 12.27
C GLU A 220 -4.49 25.34 11.77
N VAL A 221 -4.46 25.66 10.47
CA VAL A 221 -3.47 26.60 9.93
C VAL A 221 -3.92 28.00 10.36
N SER A 222 -3.29 28.52 11.41
CA SER A 222 -3.41 29.92 11.80
C SER A 222 -3.04 30.80 10.60
N LYS A 223 -4.03 31.53 10.06
CA LYS A 223 -3.80 32.62 9.12
C LYS A 223 -3.26 33.80 9.92
N GLU A 224 -1.94 33.98 9.90
CA GLU A 224 -1.30 35.22 10.32
C GLU A 224 -1.52 36.30 9.24
N LYS A 225 -1.78 37.52 9.71
CA LYS A 225 -2.27 38.69 8.96
C LYS A 225 -1.30 39.23 7.91
#